data_AF-A0AAD6X0Y9-F1
#
_entry.id   AF-A0AAD6X0Y9-F1
#
_cell.length_a   1.000
_cell.length_b   1.000
_cell.length_c   1.000
_cell.angle_alpha   90.00
_cell.angle_beta   90.00
_cell.angle_gamma   90.00
#
_symmetry.space_group_name_H-M   'P 1'
#
loop_
_entity.id
_entity.type
_entity.pdbx_description
1 polymer ?
#
loop_
_entity_poly.entity_id
_entity_poly.type
_entity_poly.pdbx_seq_one_letter_code
_entity_poly.pdbx_strand_id
1 'polypeptide(L)'
;MVTGKPIALKAFVRGGNLLVTNVDMDAPQVIGLCRSVMKYNDPEYSGIPADTPPEKVAPYFIKVCWRHGKEPIHDFRSLISTADFNRLMNFVYIDSKESLDEFSAFVYGLKVKKISGRYWWKHKEMHEWIIPCIVKSQSRIPPDVWDSTPSTTNTNEAQHHWTNTQTGIRLPPVEALEARRIVDTNFAEEVKMSLRTGILSNSNNDLSHRMARSSQRQSAIARKASESRTAADASAELELQIVAEAEKRRVSNETTKALREQLKIEKGKRKKGKAGEILSASSSGRVKTTRGRAGELILSHSSQGL
;
A
#
# COMPACT_ATOMS: atom_id res chain seq x y z
N MET A 1 1.26 -22.59 23.30
CA MET A 1 1.66 -21.57 22.29
C MET A 1 1.18 -22.09 20.94
N VAL A 2 0.21 -21.43 20.29
CA VAL A 2 -0.59 -22.03 19.19
C VAL A 2 0.22 -22.31 17.91
N THR A 3 1.29 -21.55 17.64
CA THR A 3 2.10 -21.69 16.41
C THR A 3 3.53 -22.16 16.65
N GLY A 4 3.95 -22.30 17.92
CA GLY A 4 5.35 -22.61 18.30
C GLY A 4 6.39 -21.56 17.92
N LYS A 5 6.01 -20.46 17.27
CA LYS A 5 6.90 -19.37 16.88
C LYS A 5 6.66 -18.15 17.79
N PRO A 6 7.72 -17.46 18.22
CA PRO A 6 7.59 -16.17 18.89
C PRO A 6 6.76 -15.20 18.03
N ILE A 7 5.90 -14.44 18.68
CA ILE A 7 5.20 -13.33 18.05
C ILE A 7 6.17 -12.14 18.04
N ALA A 8 6.55 -11.67 16.86
CA ALA A 8 7.51 -10.58 16.71
C ALA A 8 7.14 -9.70 15.52
N LEU A 9 7.34 -8.39 15.66
CA LEU A 9 7.08 -7.44 14.59
C LEU A 9 8.22 -7.45 13.57
N LYS A 10 7.87 -7.60 12.30
CA LYS A 10 8.80 -7.67 11.17
C LYS A 10 9.63 -6.40 10.99
N ALA A 11 9.12 -5.26 11.46
CA ALA A 11 9.87 -3.99 11.46
C ALA A 11 11.05 -3.96 12.44
N PHE A 12 11.05 -4.84 13.46
CA PHE A 12 12.01 -4.77 14.58
C PHE A 12 12.94 -5.98 14.66
N VAL A 13 12.53 -7.13 14.12
CA VAL A 13 13.29 -8.39 14.26
C VAL A 13 13.31 -9.16 12.94
N ARG A 14 14.48 -9.71 12.57
CA ARG A 14 14.57 -10.65 11.44
C ARG A 14 13.65 -11.84 11.66
N GLY A 15 12.88 -12.17 10.63
CA GLY A 15 11.93 -13.28 10.70
C GLY A 15 10.66 -13.00 11.51
N GLY A 16 10.42 -11.73 11.90
CA GLY A 16 9.16 -11.32 12.51
C GLY A 16 7.94 -11.67 11.65
N ASN A 17 6.86 -12.05 12.30
CA ASN A 17 5.63 -12.58 11.70
C ASN A 17 4.41 -11.64 11.83
N LEU A 18 4.54 -10.54 12.56
CA LEU A 18 3.54 -9.47 12.60
C LEU A 18 3.99 -8.27 11.77
N LEU A 19 3.09 -7.73 10.96
CA LEU A 19 3.38 -6.57 10.12
C LEU A 19 3.03 -5.27 10.82
N VAL A 20 1.77 -5.13 11.23
CA VAL A 20 1.18 -3.91 11.79
C VAL A 20 0.21 -4.31 12.90
N THR A 21 0.05 -3.43 13.88
CA THR A 21 -0.98 -3.52 14.92
C THR A 21 -1.96 -2.38 14.74
N ASN A 22 -3.24 -2.72 14.61
CA ASN A 22 -4.31 -1.73 14.62
C ASN A 22 -4.71 -1.38 16.05
N VAL A 23 -4.86 -0.08 16.34
CA VAL A 23 -5.19 0.41 17.69
C VAL A 23 -6.33 1.44 17.66
N ASP A 24 -6.93 1.65 18.83
CA ASP A 24 -8.03 2.61 19.07
C ASP A 24 -7.56 4.01 19.49
N MET A 25 -6.26 4.27 19.40
CA MET A 25 -5.61 5.52 19.80
C MET A 25 -5.52 5.74 21.32
N ASP A 26 -5.69 4.70 22.15
CA ASP A 26 -5.40 4.78 23.59
C ASP A 26 -3.90 4.94 23.86
N ALA A 27 -3.50 6.10 24.38
CA ALA A 27 -2.10 6.44 24.55
C ALA A 27 -1.36 5.49 25.52
N PRO A 28 -1.87 5.17 26.73
CA PRO A 28 -1.22 4.19 27.60
C PRO A 28 -1.00 2.83 26.93
N GLN A 29 -1.98 2.31 26.19
CA GLN A 29 -1.84 1.06 25.45
C GLN A 29 -0.75 1.15 24.37
N VAL A 30 -0.77 2.18 23.54
CA VAL A 30 0.20 2.37 22.45
C VAL A 30 1.62 2.51 23.01
N ILE A 31 1.82 3.35 24.02
CA ILE A 31 3.13 3.58 24.63
C ILE A 31 3.63 2.32 25.37
N GLY A 32 2.73 1.62 26.09
CA GLY A 32 3.05 0.34 26.72
C GLY A 32 3.49 -0.71 25.70
N LEU A 33 2.78 -0.80 24.57
CA LEU A 33 3.15 -1.71 23.48
C LEU A 33 4.50 -1.32 22.87
N CYS A 34 4.74 -0.05 22.57
CA CYS A 34 6.03 0.41 22.04
C CYS A 34 7.20 0.08 23.00
N ARG A 35 7.02 0.29 24.31
CA ARG A 35 8.01 -0.11 25.32
C ARG A 35 8.26 -1.62 25.34
N SER A 36 7.22 -2.42 25.17
CA SER A 36 7.34 -3.88 25.09
C SER A 36 8.13 -4.30 23.85
N VAL A 37 7.83 -3.70 22.70
CA VAL A 37 8.48 -3.98 21.41
C VAL A 37 9.97 -3.66 21.44
N MET A 38 10.34 -2.55 22.05
CA MET A 38 11.74 -2.14 22.13
C MET A 38 12.64 -3.12 22.90
N LYS A 39 12.08 -3.99 23.77
CA LYS A 39 12.86 -4.99 24.51
C LYS A 39 13.49 -6.05 23.62
N TYR A 40 12.96 -6.24 22.42
CA TYR A 40 13.42 -7.25 21.46
C TYR A 40 13.77 -6.63 20.10
N ASN A 41 13.89 -5.30 20.01
CA ASN A 41 14.38 -4.64 18.81
C ASN A 41 15.81 -5.10 18.50
N ASP A 42 16.06 -5.44 17.23
CA ASP A 42 17.38 -5.66 16.65
C ASP A 42 17.80 -4.36 15.92
N PRO A 43 18.61 -3.48 16.54
CA PRO A 43 18.93 -2.17 15.97
C PRO A 43 19.71 -2.24 14.65
N GLU A 44 20.51 -3.29 14.45
CA GLU A 44 21.27 -3.48 13.21
C GLU A 44 20.34 -3.79 12.04
N TYR A 45 19.27 -4.55 12.30
CA TYR A 45 18.26 -4.87 11.30
C TYR A 45 17.24 -3.74 11.11
N SER A 46 16.69 -3.19 12.18
CA SER A 46 15.60 -2.20 12.12
C SER A 46 16.09 -0.80 11.78
N GLY A 47 17.37 -0.50 12.05
CA GLY A 47 17.93 0.86 11.99
C GLY A 47 17.37 1.79 13.07
N ILE A 48 16.67 1.26 14.07
CA ILE A 48 16.07 2.01 15.18
C ILE A 48 16.99 1.90 16.40
N PRO A 49 17.59 3.00 16.88
CA PRO A 49 18.43 2.98 18.08
C PRO A 49 17.68 2.46 19.32
N ALA A 50 18.39 1.73 20.18
CA ALA A 50 17.82 1.13 21.38
C ALA A 50 17.26 2.16 22.39
N ASP A 51 17.77 3.39 22.36
CA ASP A 51 17.36 4.53 23.19
C ASP A 51 16.23 5.37 22.57
N THR A 52 15.69 4.95 21.42
CA THR A 52 14.58 5.65 20.76
C THR A 52 13.37 5.74 21.70
N PRO A 53 12.82 6.95 21.95
CA PRO A 53 11.62 7.10 22.77
C PRO A 53 10.44 6.29 22.20
N PRO A 54 9.64 5.61 23.05
CA PRO A 54 8.54 4.76 22.60
C PRO A 54 7.56 5.44 21.63
N GLU A 55 7.30 6.72 21.82
CA GLU A 55 6.45 7.56 20.97
C GLU A 55 6.95 7.58 19.52
N LYS A 56 8.27 7.63 19.32
CA LYS A 56 8.89 7.66 17.98
C LYS A 56 8.93 6.29 17.31
N VAL A 57 8.61 5.23 18.05
CA VAL A 57 8.59 3.84 17.59
C VAL A 57 7.23 3.47 17.00
N ALA A 58 6.14 4.03 17.54
CA ALA A 58 4.78 3.77 17.08
C ALA A 58 4.58 3.91 15.54
N PRO A 59 5.11 4.95 14.86
CA PRO A 59 4.91 5.13 13.41
C PRO A 59 5.39 3.99 12.52
N TYR A 60 6.20 3.07 13.03
CA TYR A 60 6.76 1.94 12.27
C TYR A 60 5.82 0.74 12.17
N PHE A 61 4.84 0.64 13.07
CA PHE A 61 4.00 -0.57 13.14
C PHE A 61 2.60 -0.34 13.70
N ILE A 62 2.29 0.86 14.20
CA ILE A 62 0.96 1.21 14.70
C ILE A 62 0.17 1.89 13.59
N LYS A 63 -1.03 1.39 13.34
CA LYS A 63 -2.03 2.03 12.49
C LYS A 63 -3.27 2.30 13.33
N VAL A 64 -3.65 3.56 13.46
CA VAL A 64 -4.90 3.95 14.11
C VAL A 64 -6.03 3.70 13.13
N CYS A 65 -7.07 3.01 13.60
CA CYS A 65 -8.24 2.78 12.78
C CYS A 65 -9.01 4.08 12.52
N TRP A 66 -9.68 4.15 11.37
CA TRP A 66 -10.32 5.39 10.94
C TRP A 66 -11.52 5.78 11.78
N ARG A 67 -12.21 4.82 12.41
CA ARG A 67 -13.32 5.18 13.31
C ARG A 67 -12.79 6.03 14.46
N HIS A 68 -11.82 5.57 15.23
CA HIS A 68 -11.31 6.36 16.36
C HIS A 68 -10.57 7.64 15.90
N GLY A 69 -9.96 7.62 14.71
CA GLY A 69 -9.37 8.84 14.11
C GLY A 69 -10.41 9.92 13.76
N LYS A 70 -11.59 9.53 13.26
CA LYS A 70 -12.62 10.43 12.71
C LYS A 70 -13.83 10.64 13.62
N GLU A 71 -14.13 9.72 14.52
CA GLU A 71 -15.33 9.74 15.35
C GLU A 71 -15.48 11.03 16.18
N PRO A 72 -14.40 11.56 16.80
CA PRO A 72 -14.47 12.85 17.48
C PRO A 72 -14.84 14.04 16.58
N ILE A 73 -14.75 13.90 15.25
CA ILE A 73 -15.09 14.96 14.30
C ILE A 73 -16.62 15.09 14.15
N HIS A 74 -17.38 14.01 14.34
CA HIS A 74 -18.85 14.04 14.24
C HIS A 74 -19.47 15.06 15.20
N ASP A 75 -18.86 15.21 16.37
CA ASP A 75 -19.16 16.20 17.40
C ASP A 75 -19.01 17.67 16.96
N PHE A 76 -18.34 17.92 15.83
CA PHE A 76 -18.10 19.26 15.30
C PHE A 76 -19.10 19.68 14.23
N ARG A 77 -19.98 18.77 13.79
CA ARG A 77 -20.87 19.00 12.64
C ARG A 77 -21.76 20.23 12.79
N SER A 78 -22.19 20.56 14.01
CA SER A 78 -23.00 21.75 14.30
C SER A 78 -22.19 23.03 14.53
N LEU A 79 -20.85 22.94 14.61
CA LEU A 79 -19.96 24.05 14.96
C LEU A 79 -19.33 24.73 13.74
N ILE A 80 -19.42 24.12 12.56
CA ILE A 80 -18.73 24.55 11.34
C ILE A 80 -19.62 24.32 10.10
N SER A 81 -19.22 24.88 8.97
CA SER A 81 -19.92 24.65 7.71
C SER A 81 -19.82 23.19 7.26
N THR A 82 -20.74 22.75 6.40
CA THR A 82 -20.68 21.39 5.83
C THR A 82 -19.40 21.17 5.00
N ALA A 83 -18.91 22.21 4.32
CA ALA A 83 -17.66 22.13 3.56
C ALA A 83 -16.46 21.91 4.48
N ASP A 84 -16.38 22.67 5.58
CA ASP A 84 -15.30 22.53 6.57
C ASP A 84 -15.36 21.18 7.28
N PHE A 85 -16.57 20.71 7.62
CA PHE A 85 -16.78 19.37 8.19
C PHE A 85 -16.26 18.27 7.26
N ASN A 86 -16.58 18.35 5.97
CA ASN A 86 -16.08 17.39 4.98
C ASN A 86 -14.56 17.46 4.85
N ARG A 87 -13.97 18.67 4.87
CA ARG A 87 -12.51 18.85 4.87
C ARG A 87 -11.88 18.20 6.10
N LEU A 88 -12.44 18.40 7.29
CA LEU A 88 -11.99 17.73 8.51
C LEU A 88 -12.09 16.21 8.41
N MET A 89 -13.19 15.66 7.89
CA MET A 89 -13.38 14.21 7.75
C MET A 89 -12.39 13.54 6.77
N ASN A 90 -11.80 14.32 5.86
CA ASN A 90 -10.87 13.86 4.84
C ASN A 90 -9.39 13.98 5.22
N PHE A 91 -9.05 14.48 6.42
CA PHE A 91 -7.66 14.66 6.84
C PHE A 91 -6.81 13.38 6.80
N VAL A 92 -7.43 12.21 6.92
CA VAL A 92 -6.73 10.91 6.85
C VAL A 92 -6.12 10.62 5.48
N TYR A 93 -6.55 11.34 4.44
CA TYR A 93 -6.11 11.18 3.06
C TYR A 93 -5.05 12.20 2.64
N ILE A 94 -4.51 12.96 3.60
CA ILE A 94 -3.41 13.89 3.34
C ILE A 94 -2.18 13.11 2.83
N ASP A 95 -1.69 13.52 1.67
CA ASP A 95 -0.70 12.81 0.86
C ASP A 95 0.73 13.33 1.02
N SER A 96 0.89 14.54 1.53
CA SER A 96 2.19 15.18 1.74
C SER A 96 2.27 15.90 3.08
N LYS A 97 3.49 16.30 3.45
CA LYS A 97 3.73 17.09 4.65
C LYS A 97 3.23 18.53 4.46
N GLU A 98 3.38 19.07 3.27
CA GLU A 98 2.93 20.40 2.89
C GLU A 98 1.39 20.50 3.02
N SER A 99 0.68 19.50 2.49
CA SER A 99 -0.79 19.37 2.63
C SER A 99 -1.21 19.25 4.11
N LEU A 100 -0.38 18.65 4.96
CA LEU A 100 -0.64 18.55 6.41
C LEU A 100 -0.46 19.90 7.11
N ASP A 101 0.56 20.66 6.74
CA ASP A 101 0.82 21.98 7.29
C ASP A 101 -0.30 22.96 6.86
N GLU A 102 -0.74 22.89 5.60
CA GLU A 102 -1.90 23.62 5.10
C GLU A 102 -3.19 23.24 5.82
N PHE A 103 -3.39 21.95 6.07
CA PHE A 103 -4.53 21.47 6.84
C PHE A 103 -4.49 21.99 8.28
N SER A 104 -3.32 22.00 8.91
CA SER A 104 -3.13 22.53 10.26
C SER A 104 -3.47 24.02 10.31
N ALA A 105 -2.96 24.81 9.35
CA ALA A 105 -3.28 26.23 9.21
C ALA A 105 -4.79 26.47 9.02
N PHE A 106 -5.45 25.65 8.18
CA PHE A 106 -6.90 25.66 8.02
C PHE A 106 -7.62 25.42 9.35
N VAL A 107 -7.23 24.38 10.10
CA VAL A 107 -7.84 24.05 11.39
C VAL A 107 -7.70 25.23 12.36
N TYR A 108 -6.52 25.83 12.47
CA TYR A 108 -6.31 27.02 13.30
C TYR A 108 -7.15 28.23 12.85
N GLY A 109 -7.35 28.38 11.54
CA GLY A 109 -8.19 29.42 10.93
C GLY A 109 -9.68 29.33 11.28
N LEU A 110 -10.21 28.16 11.63
CA LEU A 110 -11.62 27.98 12.02
C LEU A 110 -11.98 28.74 13.31
N LYS A 111 -10.99 29.06 14.16
CA LYS A 111 -11.18 29.75 15.45
C LYS A 111 -12.21 29.09 16.41
N VAL A 112 -12.58 27.82 16.17
CA VAL A 112 -13.45 27.05 17.06
C VAL A 112 -12.61 26.36 18.14
N LYS A 113 -12.78 26.79 19.40
CA LYS A 113 -11.97 26.31 20.55
C LYS A 113 -11.90 24.79 20.64
N LYS A 114 -13.02 24.07 20.46
CA LYS A 114 -13.10 22.60 20.52
C LYS A 114 -12.25 21.90 19.45
N ILE A 115 -12.01 22.56 18.31
CA ILE A 115 -11.30 22.00 17.16
C ILE A 115 -9.82 22.42 17.19
N SER A 116 -9.55 23.73 17.27
CA SER A 116 -8.21 24.30 17.10
C SER A 116 -7.51 24.72 18.40
N GLY A 117 -8.27 25.19 19.39
CA GLY A 117 -7.76 26.07 20.44
C GLY A 117 -7.09 25.42 21.65
N ARG A 118 -6.78 24.11 21.61
CA ARG A 118 -6.04 23.28 22.61
C ARG A 118 -6.54 21.83 22.71
N TYR A 119 -7.63 21.50 22.02
CA TYR A 119 -8.34 20.25 22.23
C TYR A 119 -7.98 19.24 21.15
N TRP A 120 -8.81 19.11 20.11
CA TRP A 120 -8.69 17.99 19.19
C TRP A 120 -7.41 18.00 18.34
N TRP A 121 -7.17 19.05 17.55
CA TRP A 121 -5.99 19.07 16.67
C TRP A 121 -4.70 19.22 17.45
N LYS A 122 -4.69 20.09 18.46
CA LYS A 122 -3.51 20.28 19.31
C LYS A 122 -3.10 19.00 20.04
N HIS A 123 -4.06 18.18 20.50
CA HIS A 123 -3.77 16.87 21.07
C HIS A 123 -3.05 15.96 20.06
N LYS A 124 -3.46 15.95 18.79
CA LYS A 124 -2.79 15.16 17.75
C LYS A 124 -1.36 15.64 17.49
N GLU A 125 -1.10 16.94 17.56
CA GLU A 125 0.25 17.50 17.44
C GLU A 125 1.11 17.23 18.68
N MET A 126 0.55 17.34 19.88
CA MET A 126 1.29 17.14 21.14
C MET A 126 1.78 15.70 21.28
N HIS A 127 1.02 14.74 20.78
CA HIS A 127 1.41 13.35 20.73
C HIS A 127 1.97 13.02 19.34
N GLU A 128 3.28 13.21 19.16
CA GLU A 128 4.00 13.07 17.88
C GLU A 128 3.68 11.78 17.11
N TRP A 129 3.27 10.71 17.80
CA TRP A 129 2.93 9.44 17.19
C TRP A 129 1.56 9.40 16.51
N ILE A 130 0.60 10.24 16.93
CA ILE A 130 -0.80 10.11 16.50
C ILE A 130 -0.95 10.36 14.99
N ILE A 131 -0.40 11.47 14.48
CA ILE A 131 -0.55 11.84 13.07
C ILE A 131 0.10 10.79 12.14
N PRO A 132 1.37 10.37 12.35
CA PRO A 132 1.99 9.28 11.59
C PRO A 132 1.24 7.95 11.62
N CYS A 133 0.50 7.67 12.70
CA CYS A 133 -0.29 6.44 12.81
C CYS A 133 -1.68 6.54 12.16
N ILE A 134 -2.15 7.74 11.81
CA ILE A 134 -3.44 7.95 11.13
C ILE A 134 -3.25 8.23 9.63
N VAL A 135 -2.25 9.04 9.29
CA VAL A 135 -2.02 9.59 7.95
C VAL A 135 -0.90 8.82 7.26
N LYS A 136 -1.21 8.18 6.12
CA LYS A 136 -0.29 7.32 5.38
C LYS A 136 1.03 8.02 5.02
N SER A 137 0.95 9.25 4.54
CA SER A 137 2.11 10.04 4.10
C SER A 137 3.13 10.32 5.20
N GLN A 138 2.68 10.29 6.46
CA GLN A 138 3.53 10.54 7.63
C GLN A 138 3.97 9.24 8.31
N SER A 139 3.42 8.09 7.91
CA SER A 139 3.74 6.79 8.50
C SER A 139 5.11 6.29 8.06
N ARG A 140 5.75 5.47 8.91
CA ARG A 140 6.96 4.71 8.56
C ARG A 140 6.65 3.26 8.19
N ILE A 141 5.37 2.87 8.21
CA ILE A 141 4.92 1.57 7.71
C ILE A 141 5.08 1.56 6.19
N PRO A 142 5.66 0.49 5.59
CA PRO A 142 5.74 0.35 4.14
C PRO A 142 4.37 0.53 3.45
N PRO A 143 4.27 1.26 2.34
CA PRO A 143 2.98 1.58 1.72
C PRO A 143 2.12 0.36 1.36
N ASP A 144 2.74 -0.74 0.91
CA ASP A 144 2.10 -2.01 0.59
C ASP A 144 1.48 -2.66 1.84
N VAL A 145 2.20 -2.61 2.96
CA VAL A 145 1.74 -3.11 4.25
C VAL A 145 0.62 -2.21 4.79
N TRP A 146 0.76 -0.90 4.67
CA TRP A 146 -0.26 0.05 5.09
C TRP A 146 -1.58 -0.17 4.33
N ASP A 147 -1.53 -0.33 3.01
CA ASP A 147 -2.71 -0.48 2.16
C ASP A 147 -3.36 -1.86 2.32
N SER A 148 -2.57 -2.90 2.61
CA SER A 148 -3.09 -4.24 2.88
C SER A 148 -3.69 -4.38 4.27
N THR A 149 -3.29 -3.53 5.21
CA THR A 149 -3.84 -3.52 6.57
C THR A 149 -5.18 -2.78 6.57
N PRO A 150 -6.30 -3.41 6.94
CA PRO A 150 -7.59 -2.74 6.95
C PRO A 150 -7.59 -1.59 7.98
N SER A 151 -8.11 -0.42 7.62
CA SER A 151 -8.28 0.70 8.56
C SER A 151 -9.58 0.60 9.38
N THR A 152 -10.25 -0.56 9.34
CA THR A 152 -11.58 -0.76 9.92
C THR A 152 -11.51 -1.30 11.34
N THR A 153 -12.54 -1.01 12.11
CA THR A 153 -12.65 -1.38 13.52
C THR A 153 -13.42 -2.66 13.78
N ASN A 154 -14.05 -3.28 12.78
CA ASN A 154 -14.96 -4.41 13.02
C ASN A 154 -14.34 -5.52 13.88
N THR A 155 -13.06 -5.84 13.69
CA THR A 155 -12.38 -6.83 14.53
C THR A 155 -12.17 -6.33 15.96
N ASN A 156 -11.69 -5.09 16.13
CA ASN A 156 -11.41 -4.53 17.45
C ASN A 156 -12.71 -4.27 18.23
N GLU A 157 -13.75 -3.75 17.58
CA GLU A 157 -15.07 -3.54 18.18
C GLU A 157 -15.79 -4.84 18.51
N ALA A 158 -15.70 -5.85 17.64
CA ALA A 158 -16.24 -7.16 17.97
C ALA A 158 -15.52 -7.76 19.18
N GLN A 159 -14.20 -7.56 19.30
CA GLN A 159 -13.44 -7.93 20.49
C GLN A 159 -13.90 -7.15 21.72
N HIS A 160 -14.03 -5.82 21.65
CA HIS A 160 -14.54 -5.02 22.75
C HIS A 160 -15.94 -5.46 23.17
N HIS A 161 -16.86 -5.65 22.23
CA HIS A 161 -18.21 -6.13 22.52
C HIS A 161 -18.18 -7.50 23.19
N TRP A 162 -17.43 -8.46 22.64
CA TRP A 162 -17.30 -9.78 23.22
C TRP A 162 -16.71 -9.72 24.64
N THR A 163 -15.59 -9.02 24.84
CA THR A 163 -14.97 -8.84 26.15
C THR A 163 -15.94 -8.18 27.12
N ASN A 164 -16.59 -7.08 26.73
CA ASN A 164 -17.57 -6.39 27.57
C ASN A 164 -18.75 -7.28 27.96
N THR A 165 -19.16 -8.19 27.06
CA THR A 165 -20.24 -9.16 27.34
C THR A 165 -19.79 -10.21 28.37
N GLN A 166 -18.52 -10.61 28.35
CA GLN A 166 -17.98 -11.63 29.24
C GLN A 166 -17.51 -11.07 30.59
N THR A 167 -16.89 -9.90 30.60
CA THR A 167 -16.27 -9.30 31.79
C THR A 167 -17.12 -8.23 32.44
N GLY A 168 -18.16 -7.72 31.76
CA GLY A 168 -18.88 -6.53 32.18
C GLY A 168 -18.14 -5.22 31.82
N ILE A 169 -18.82 -4.09 32.05
CA ILE A 169 -18.32 -2.74 31.81
C ILE A 169 -18.35 -1.91 33.10
N ARG A 170 -17.46 -0.91 33.22
CA ARG A 170 -17.39 0.02 34.36
C ARG A 170 -17.17 -0.65 35.73
N LEU A 171 -16.47 -1.78 35.74
CA LEU A 171 -16.09 -2.44 36.98
C LEU A 171 -14.95 -1.69 37.69
N PRO A 172 -14.89 -1.72 39.03
CA PRO A 172 -13.70 -1.37 39.80
C PRO A 172 -12.46 -2.11 39.26
N PRO A 173 -11.25 -1.53 39.31
CA PRO A 173 -10.06 -2.12 38.69
C PRO A 173 -9.76 -3.55 39.13
N VAL A 174 -9.93 -3.87 40.42
CA VAL A 174 -9.67 -5.22 40.96
C VAL A 174 -10.67 -6.23 40.42
N GLU A 175 -11.96 -5.87 40.37
CA GLU A 175 -13.00 -6.73 39.81
C GLU A 175 -12.82 -6.94 38.31
N ALA A 176 -12.42 -5.89 37.57
CA ALA A 176 -12.12 -5.99 36.15
C ALA A 176 -10.95 -6.95 35.87
N LEU A 177 -9.91 -6.94 36.71
CA LEU A 177 -8.78 -7.85 36.60
C LEU A 177 -9.19 -9.29 36.88
N GLU A 178 -9.98 -9.53 37.93
CA GLU A 178 -10.44 -10.88 38.27
C GLU A 178 -11.41 -11.44 37.22
N ALA A 179 -12.34 -10.63 36.72
CA ALA A 179 -13.24 -11.02 35.63
C ALA A 179 -12.48 -11.40 34.36
N ARG A 180 -11.46 -10.61 33.97
CA ARG A 180 -10.58 -10.95 32.85
C ARG A 180 -9.80 -12.24 33.10
N ARG A 181 -9.27 -12.44 34.31
CA ARG A 181 -8.53 -13.65 34.67
C ARG A 181 -9.37 -14.92 34.52
N ILE A 182 -10.65 -14.87 34.91
CA ILE A 182 -11.60 -15.98 34.76
C ILE A 182 -11.79 -16.31 33.27
N VAL A 183 -12.07 -15.29 32.44
CA VAL A 183 -12.25 -15.46 30.99
C VAL A 183 -10.99 -16.04 30.34
N ASP A 184 -9.81 -15.51 30.67
CA ASP A 184 -8.53 -15.99 30.13
C ASP A 184 -8.23 -17.44 30.52
N THR A 185 -8.58 -17.81 31.76
CA THR A 185 -8.38 -19.17 32.29
C THR A 185 -9.31 -20.16 31.59
N ASN A 186 -10.60 -19.82 31.46
CA ASN A 186 -11.59 -20.64 30.75
C ASN A 186 -11.17 -20.87 29.29
N PHE A 187 -10.75 -19.80 28.60
CA PHE A 187 -10.28 -19.91 27.21
C PHE A 187 -9.01 -20.75 27.09
N ALA A 188 -8.05 -20.59 28.01
CA ALA A 188 -6.84 -21.40 28.03
C ALA A 188 -7.13 -22.89 28.28
N GLU A 189 -8.09 -23.21 29.14
CA GLU A 189 -8.55 -24.57 29.40
C GLU A 189 -9.26 -25.16 28.18
N GLU A 190 -10.15 -24.40 27.53
CA GLU A 190 -10.81 -24.80 26.29
C GLU A 190 -9.78 -25.16 25.21
N VAL A 191 -8.80 -24.29 24.97
CA VAL A 191 -7.73 -24.54 23.99
C VAL A 191 -6.92 -25.79 24.35
N LYS A 192 -6.56 -25.97 25.62
CA LYS A 192 -5.84 -27.17 26.09
C LYS A 192 -6.66 -28.44 25.88
N MET A 193 -7.96 -28.40 26.21
CA MET A 193 -8.86 -29.53 26.04
C MET A 193 -9.03 -29.88 24.57
N SER A 194 -9.23 -28.89 23.70
CA SER A 194 -9.29 -29.10 22.25
C SER A 194 -8.01 -29.69 21.67
N LEU A 195 -6.83 -29.25 22.12
CA LEU A 195 -5.56 -29.84 21.70
C LEU A 195 -5.39 -31.28 22.20
N ARG A 196 -5.88 -31.61 23.40
CA ARG A 196 -5.77 -32.96 23.98
C ARG A 196 -6.75 -33.95 23.36
N THR A 197 -7.99 -33.54 23.14
CA THR A 197 -9.06 -34.42 22.66
C THR A 197 -9.15 -34.49 21.14
N GLY A 198 -8.58 -33.51 20.43
CA GLY A 198 -8.78 -33.32 18.99
C GLY A 198 -10.19 -32.84 18.62
N ILE A 199 -11.06 -32.63 19.61
CA ILE A 199 -12.44 -32.16 19.41
C ILE A 199 -12.45 -30.64 19.65
N LEU A 200 -12.59 -29.90 18.56
CA LEU A 200 -12.77 -28.44 18.60
C LEU A 200 -14.21 -28.14 19.02
N SER A 201 -14.42 -27.23 19.98
CA SER A 201 -15.74 -26.68 20.27
C SER A 201 -16.21 -25.96 18.99
N ASN A 202 -17.28 -26.49 18.37
CA ASN A 202 -17.84 -26.08 17.08
C ASN A 202 -16.88 -25.33 16.13
N SER A 203 -15.93 -26.07 15.53
CA SER A 203 -14.87 -25.55 14.64
C SER A 203 -15.34 -24.66 13.49
N ASN A 204 -16.62 -24.75 13.14
CA ASN A 204 -17.19 -24.03 12.01
C ASN A 204 -17.85 -22.70 12.39
N ASN A 205 -17.99 -22.38 13.68
CA ASN A 205 -18.78 -21.22 14.09
C ASN A 205 -18.23 -20.36 15.21
N ASP A 206 -17.10 -20.74 15.81
CA ASP A 206 -16.46 -19.89 16.81
C ASP A 206 -15.98 -18.54 16.23
N LEU A 207 -16.00 -17.50 17.07
CA LEU A 207 -15.59 -16.15 16.76
C LEU A 207 -14.16 -16.14 16.19
N SER A 208 -13.27 -16.96 16.75
CA SER A 208 -11.88 -17.11 16.27
C SER A 208 -11.82 -17.52 14.80
N HIS A 209 -12.59 -18.55 14.40
CA HIS A 209 -12.68 -19.02 13.02
C HIS A 209 -13.36 -18.03 12.08
N ARG A 210 -14.38 -17.29 12.57
CA ARG A 210 -15.01 -16.21 11.79
C ARG A 210 -14.02 -15.06 11.55
N MET A 211 -13.27 -14.65 12.57
CA MET A 211 -12.23 -13.63 12.49
C MET A 211 -11.10 -14.07 11.55
N ALA A 212 -10.60 -15.30 11.69
CA ALA A 212 -9.57 -15.87 10.83
C ALA A 212 -10.01 -15.88 9.35
N ARG A 213 -11.22 -16.38 9.04
CA ARG A 213 -11.75 -16.38 7.67
C ARG A 213 -11.96 -14.98 7.12
N SER A 214 -12.45 -14.04 7.93
CA SER A 214 -12.59 -12.63 7.53
C SER A 214 -11.24 -12.00 7.21
N SER A 215 -10.25 -12.19 8.08
CA SER A 215 -8.89 -11.71 7.90
C SER A 215 -8.20 -12.34 6.68
N GLN A 216 -8.39 -13.65 6.44
CA GLN A 216 -7.89 -14.34 5.25
C GLN A 216 -8.50 -13.78 3.96
N ARG A 217 -9.81 -13.53 3.94
CA ARG A 217 -10.47 -12.90 2.78
C ARG A 217 -9.92 -11.50 2.53
N GLN A 218 -9.79 -10.68 3.57
CA GLN A 218 -9.22 -9.34 3.45
C GLN A 218 -7.77 -9.38 2.95
N SER A 219 -6.95 -10.28 3.49
CA SER A 219 -5.56 -10.48 3.06
C SER A 219 -5.48 -10.93 1.60
N ALA A 220 -6.36 -11.84 1.16
CA ALA A 220 -6.41 -12.28 -0.22
C ALA A 220 -6.83 -11.15 -1.20
N ILE A 221 -7.80 -10.32 -0.80
CA ILE A 221 -8.21 -9.14 -1.57
C ILE A 221 -7.05 -8.15 -1.65
N ALA A 222 -6.40 -7.85 -0.53
CA ALA A 222 -5.26 -6.94 -0.47
C ALA A 222 -4.09 -7.43 -1.33
N ARG A 223 -3.78 -8.73 -1.28
CA ARG A 223 -2.74 -9.34 -2.12
C ARG A 223 -3.05 -9.18 -3.61
N LYS A 224 -4.27 -9.52 -4.03
CA LYS A 224 -4.71 -9.33 -5.43
C LYS A 224 -4.65 -7.87 -5.87
N ALA A 225 -5.06 -6.94 -5.00
CA ALA A 225 -4.98 -5.51 -5.29
C ALA A 225 -3.53 -5.03 -5.43
N SER A 226 -2.62 -5.53 -4.59
CA SER A 226 -1.18 -5.25 -4.70
C SER A 226 -0.59 -5.80 -5.99
N GLU A 227 -0.87 -7.07 -6.32
CA GLU A 227 -0.44 -7.71 -7.57
C GLU A 227 -0.93 -6.92 -8.79
N SER A 228 -2.20 -6.49 -8.78
CA SER A 228 -2.77 -5.68 -9.84
C SER A 228 -2.10 -4.31 -9.97
N ARG A 229 -1.76 -3.64 -8.85
CA ARG A 229 -1.03 -2.36 -8.88
C ARG A 229 0.37 -2.54 -9.45
N THR A 230 1.12 -3.55 -9.00
CA THR A 230 2.46 -3.83 -9.53
C THR A 230 2.44 -4.12 -11.03
N ALA A 231 1.40 -4.81 -11.53
CA ALA A 231 1.23 -5.06 -12.95
C ALA A 231 0.89 -3.77 -13.72
N ALA A 232 0.06 -2.89 -13.15
CA ALA A 232 -0.28 -1.60 -13.74
C ALA A 232 0.95 -0.67 -13.80
N ASP A 233 1.73 -0.58 -12.73
CA ASP A 233 2.96 0.22 -12.67
C ASP A 233 3.99 -0.28 -13.69
N ALA A 234 4.18 -1.60 -13.79
CA ALA A 234 5.05 -2.20 -14.80
C ALA A 234 4.57 -1.91 -16.23
N SER A 235 3.25 -1.88 -16.46
CA SER A 235 2.68 -1.54 -17.77
C SER A 235 2.91 -0.07 -18.11
N ALA A 236 2.71 0.83 -17.15
CA ALA A 236 2.95 2.27 -17.33
C ALA A 236 4.43 2.56 -17.63
N GLU A 237 5.35 1.88 -16.94
CA GLU A 237 6.80 2.00 -17.21
C GLU A 237 7.15 1.52 -18.63
N LEU A 238 6.56 0.41 -19.09
CA LEU A 238 6.76 -0.07 -20.46
C LEU A 238 6.20 0.92 -21.50
N GLU A 239 5.06 1.54 -21.24
CA GLU A 239 4.50 2.58 -22.10
C GLU A 239 5.44 3.80 -22.21
N LEU A 240 6.01 4.24 -21.09
CA LEU A 240 7.01 5.32 -21.09
C LEU A 240 8.25 4.95 -21.90
N GLN A 241 8.73 3.71 -21.79
CA GLN A 241 9.87 3.23 -22.58
C GLN A 241 9.55 3.15 -24.08
N ILE A 242 8.34 2.74 -24.45
CA ILE A 242 7.88 2.73 -25.85
C ILE A 242 7.89 4.15 -26.42
N VAL A 243 7.36 5.12 -25.68
CA VAL A 243 7.34 6.54 -26.11
C VAL A 243 8.77 7.07 -26.25
N ALA A 244 9.64 6.82 -25.26
CA ALA A 244 11.03 7.25 -25.31
C ALA A 244 11.80 6.64 -26.49
N GLU A 245 11.57 5.36 -26.80
CA GLU A 245 12.23 4.68 -27.91
C GLU A 245 11.68 5.13 -29.28
N ALA A 246 10.38 5.44 -29.37
CA ALA A 246 9.78 6.05 -30.55
C ALA A 246 10.42 7.42 -30.86
N GLU A 247 10.66 8.23 -29.83
CA GLU A 247 11.34 9.53 -29.99
C GLU A 247 12.80 9.37 -30.44
N LYS A 248 13.54 8.41 -29.86
CA LYS A 248 14.90 8.09 -30.33
C LYS A 248 14.91 7.64 -31.80
N ARG A 249 13.94 6.83 -32.22
CA ARG A 249 13.79 6.43 -33.64
C ARG A 249 13.52 7.63 -34.53
N ARG A 250 12.70 8.59 -34.09
CA ARG A 250 12.45 9.84 -34.82
C ARG A 250 13.75 10.60 -35.08
N VAL A 251 14.53 10.82 -34.02
CA VAL A 251 15.85 11.49 -34.10
C VAL A 251 16.84 10.71 -34.97
N SER A 252 16.89 9.38 -34.82
CA SER A 252 17.75 8.51 -35.65
C SER A 252 17.39 8.57 -37.14
N ASN A 253 16.09 8.60 -37.47
CA ASN A 253 15.62 8.75 -38.84
C ASN A 253 15.95 10.13 -39.43
N GLU A 254 15.86 11.19 -38.63
CA GLU A 254 16.25 12.55 -39.04
C GLU A 254 17.75 12.63 -39.33
N THR A 255 18.59 12.07 -38.46
CA THR A 255 20.05 12.01 -38.68
C THR A 255 20.42 11.16 -39.90
N THR A 256 19.77 10.01 -40.13
CA THR A 256 20.01 9.23 -41.35
C THR A 256 19.61 9.96 -42.62
N LYS A 257 18.50 10.72 -42.59
CA LYS A 257 18.11 11.58 -43.72
C LYS A 257 19.18 12.64 -43.99
N ALA A 258 19.67 13.34 -42.96
CA ALA A 258 20.72 14.34 -43.08
C ALA A 258 22.03 13.75 -43.67
N LEU A 259 22.45 12.57 -43.18
CA LEU A 259 23.65 11.89 -43.70
C LEU A 259 23.48 11.46 -45.16
N ARG A 260 22.29 10.98 -45.56
CA ARG A 260 22.01 10.64 -46.97
C ARG A 260 22.07 11.85 -47.88
N GLU A 261 21.64 13.01 -47.39
CA GLU A 261 21.70 14.26 -48.15
C GLU A 261 23.14 14.75 -48.33
N GLN A 262 23.96 14.72 -47.26
CA GLN A 262 25.40 14.99 -47.34
C GLN A 262 26.10 14.05 -48.33
N LEU A 263 25.74 12.75 -48.30
CA LEU A 263 26.31 11.75 -49.20
C LEU A 263 25.91 11.98 -50.67
N LYS A 264 24.70 12.50 -50.95
CA LYS A 264 24.30 12.92 -52.30
C LYS A 264 25.14 14.11 -52.79
N ILE A 265 25.39 15.10 -51.93
CA ILE A 265 26.22 16.26 -52.26
C ILE A 265 27.65 15.82 -52.61
N GLU A 266 28.26 14.96 -51.80
CA GLU A 266 29.61 14.43 -52.04
C GLU A 266 29.71 13.54 -53.29
N LYS A 267 28.71 12.69 -53.54
CA LYS A 267 28.66 11.90 -54.79
C LYS A 267 28.43 12.77 -56.04
N GLY A 268 27.71 13.88 -55.91
CA GLY A 268 27.51 14.87 -56.99
C GLY A 268 28.80 15.58 -57.40
N LYS A 269 29.70 15.85 -56.43
CA LYS A 269 31.02 16.45 -56.70
C LYS A 269 31.94 15.54 -57.52
N ARG A 270 31.83 14.20 -57.36
CA ARG A 270 32.65 13.22 -58.10
C ARG A 270 32.27 13.05 -59.59
N LYS A 271 31.09 13.47 -60.03
CA LYS A 271 30.64 13.29 -61.43
C LYS A 271 31.07 14.40 -62.41
N LYS A 272 31.77 15.45 -61.95
CA LYS A 272 32.28 16.54 -62.82
C LYS A 272 33.71 16.30 -63.36
N GLY A 273 34.26 15.09 -63.23
CA GLY A 273 35.60 14.77 -63.73
C GLY A 273 35.68 13.38 -64.37
N LYS A 274 35.13 13.22 -65.57
CA LYS A 274 35.57 12.28 -66.64
C LYS A 274 34.49 12.23 -67.73
N ALA A 275 34.60 13.16 -68.68
CA ALA A 275 34.14 12.95 -70.05
C ALA A 275 35.39 12.57 -70.86
N GLY A 276 35.32 11.47 -71.59
CA GLY A 276 36.42 10.87 -72.36
C GLY A 276 36.31 9.35 -72.24
N GLU A 277 35.51 8.68 -73.05
CA GLU A 277 35.75 8.25 -74.44
C GLU A 277 35.87 6.73 -74.43
N ILE A 278 35.08 6.07 -75.29
CA ILE A 278 35.38 4.88 -76.10
C ILE A 278 34.12 4.02 -76.26
N LEU A 279 33.70 3.96 -77.53
CA LEU A 279 32.78 3.02 -78.15
C LEU A 279 33.31 1.58 -78.05
N SER A 280 32.45 0.58 -77.86
CA SER A 280 32.29 -0.54 -78.80
C SER A 280 31.36 -1.65 -78.28
N ALA A 281 30.33 -1.92 -79.09
CA ALA A 281 29.88 -3.23 -79.55
C ALA A 281 29.41 -4.36 -78.59
N SER A 282 28.35 -5.03 -79.10
CA SER A 282 28.03 -6.46 -78.92
C SER A 282 27.49 -6.90 -77.55
N SER A 283 26.65 -7.92 -77.40
CA SER A 283 26.00 -8.86 -78.30
C SER A 283 25.12 -9.76 -77.41
N SER A 284 23.92 -10.13 -77.89
CA SER A 284 23.20 -11.38 -77.60
C SER A 284 22.64 -11.68 -76.20
N GLY A 285 21.41 -12.23 -76.20
CA GLY A 285 20.76 -12.94 -75.09
C GLY A 285 19.44 -12.30 -74.68
N ARG A 286 18.29 -12.52 -75.36
CA ARG A 286 17.41 -13.73 -75.29
C ARG A 286 17.14 -14.10 -73.81
N VAL A 287 15.92 -14.19 -73.25
CA VAL A 287 14.62 -14.72 -73.71
C VAL A 287 13.49 -14.14 -72.83
N LYS A 288 12.29 -13.98 -73.42
CA LYS A 288 10.99 -13.75 -72.74
C LYS A 288 10.53 -14.99 -71.95
N THR A 289 9.97 -14.82 -70.76
CA THR A 289 8.81 -15.64 -70.33
C THR A 289 7.76 -14.79 -69.62
N THR A 290 6.56 -14.84 -70.19
CA THR A 290 5.29 -14.35 -69.65
C THR A 290 4.41 -15.55 -69.31
N ARG A 291 3.46 -15.34 -68.38
CA ARG A 291 2.35 -16.21 -67.89
C ARG A 291 2.72 -17.10 -66.70
N GLY A 292 1.90 -17.24 -65.65
CA GLY A 292 0.57 -16.69 -65.36
C GLY A 292 -0.11 -17.49 -64.23
N ARG A 293 -0.88 -16.77 -63.39
CA ARG A 293 -2.15 -17.12 -62.71
C ARG A 293 -2.27 -18.36 -61.77
N ALA A 294 -2.92 -18.07 -60.62
CA ALA A 294 -3.94 -18.85 -59.88
C ALA A 294 -3.54 -19.77 -58.71
N GLY A 295 -4.38 -19.73 -57.66
CA GLY A 295 -4.44 -20.60 -56.46
C GLY A 295 -4.26 -19.80 -55.16
N GLU A 296 -5.30 -19.34 -54.42
CA GLU A 296 -6.12 -20.11 -53.45
C GLU A 296 -5.27 -20.94 -52.46
N LEU A 297 -5.45 -21.01 -51.14
CA LEU A 297 -6.63 -20.86 -50.27
C LEU A 297 -6.18 -20.91 -48.78
N ILE A 298 -6.84 -20.12 -47.90
CA ILE A 298 -7.33 -20.39 -46.52
C ILE A 298 -6.40 -20.90 -45.38
N LEU A 299 -6.39 -20.19 -44.23
CA LEU A 299 -6.96 -20.63 -42.93
C LEU A 299 -6.69 -19.59 -41.82
N SER A 300 -7.74 -18.88 -41.37
CA SER A 300 -7.77 -18.32 -40.02
C SER A 300 -9.18 -18.49 -39.43
N HIS A 301 -9.36 -19.54 -38.63
CA HIS A 301 -10.46 -19.66 -37.68
C HIS A 301 -10.18 -18.74 -36.49
N SER A 302 -11.10 -17.81 -36.24
CA SER A 302 -11.25 -17.14 -34.94
C SER A 302 -12.53 -17.67 -34.31
N SER A 303 -12.39 -18.48 -33.27
CA SER A 303 -13.48 -18.85 -32.37
C SER A 303 -13.59 -17.77 -31.28
N GLN A 304 -14.69 -17.02 -31.32
CA GLN A 304 -15.25 -16.38 -30.13
C GLN A 304 -15.83 -17.45 -29.21
N GLY A 305 -15.73 -17.23 -27.90
CA GLY A 305 -16.36 -18.09 -26.90
C GLY A 305 -16.32 -17.47 -25.51
N LEU A 306 -17.45 -16.83 -25.17
CA LEU A 306 -18.11 -16.69 -23.86
C LEU A 306 -17.33 -16.11 -22.67
#